data_AF-A0A0B1TSZ0-F1
#
_entry.id   AF-A0A0B1TSZ0-F1
#
_cell.length_a   1.000
_cell.length_b   1.000
_cell.length_c   1.000
_cell.angle_alpha   90.00
_cell.angle_beta   90.00
_cell.angle_gamma   90.00
#
_symmetry.space_group_name_H-M   'P 1'
#
loop_
_entity.id
_entity.type
_entity.pdbx_description
1 polymer ?
#
loop_
_entity_poly.entity_id
_entity_poly.type
_entity_poly.pdbx_seq_one_letter_code
_entity_poly.pdbx_strand_id
1 'polypeptide(L)'
;MPIYFPPEAGLPLGGDGKNYIKVEIHYNNPGLLYDVFDNSGFEFVVTTELREHDAGIMEIGLIYSDANSIPPGQAAFPLTGHCIADCTNKLPPEGIHVFGSQLHAHLTGRKIFTSHYRNGVKIGEINRDNHYSPHWQHIVFIHPYVHVMPGDVLSTTCVYETISKNLITLGGYGIEDEMCVNYIYYYPVSEVEVCKSAIDNATLHNYFKHE
;
A
#
# COMPACT_ATOMS: atom_id res chain seq x y z
N MET A 1 3.35 9.29 13.88
CA MET A 1 4.64 8.74 14.34
C MET A 1 5.64 8.93 13.22
N PRO A 2 6.82 9.51 13.47
CA PRO A 2 7.85 9.68 12.44
C PRO A 2 8.38 8.31 11.97
N ILE A 3 8.77 8.22 10.71
CA ILE A 3 9.50 7.05 10.19
C ILE A 3 10.99 7.22 10.50
N TYR A 4 11.59 6.16 11.05
CA TYR A 4 13.04 6.07 11.25
C TYR A 4 13.61 5.07 10.26
N PHE A 5 14.52 5.54 9.41
CA PHE A 5 15.23 4.68 8.48
C PHE A 5 16.33 3.91 9.20
N PRO A 6 16.55 2.63 8.86
CA PRO A 6 17.54 1.79 9.52
C PRO A 6 18.97 2.24 9.17
N PRO A 7 19.99 1.94 10.00
CA PRO A 7 21.37 2.40 9.77
C PRO A 7 21.92 2.06 8.37
N GLU A 8 21.48 0.95 7.79
CA GLU A 8 21.89 0.44 6.49
C GLU A 8 21.36 1.28 5.31
N ALA A 9 20.25 2.00 5.48
CA ALA A 9 19.56 2.62 4.35
C ALA A 9 18.98 4.01 4.62
N GLY A 10 18.93 4.87 3.59
CA GLY A 10 18.34 6.22 3.68
C GLY A 10 17.61 6.59 2.39
N LEU A 11 16.66 7.53 2.45
CA LEU A 11 15.97 8.03 1.25
C LEU A 11 16.81 9.16 0.62
N PRO A 12 17.33 8.99 -0.61
CA PRO A 12 18.13 10.03 -1.26
C PRO A 12 17.28 11.27 -1.58
N LEU A 13 17.79 12.46 -1.22
CA LEU A 13 17.16 13.75 -1.48
C LEU A 13 18.15 14.68 -2.21
N GLY A 14 17.73 15.25 -3.34
CA GLY A 14 18.57 16.12 -4.16
C GLY A 14 19.41 15.37 -5.22
N GLY A 15 20.50 16.00 -5.66
CA GLY A 15 21.37 15.51 -6.74
C GLY A 15 20.91 15.90 -8.14
N ASP A 16 21.62 15.44 -9.15
CA ASP A 16 21.31 15.75 -10.55
C ASP A 16 19.93 15.21 -10.94
N GLY A 17 18.97 16.12 -11.17
CA GLY A 17 17.64 15.80 -11.70
C GLY A 17 16.48 15.75 -10.69
N LYS A 18 16.71 15.88 -9.37
CA LYS A 18 15.65 15.90 -8.33
C LYS A 18 15.70 17.16 -7.47
N ASN A 19 15.28 18.29 -8.05
CA ASN A 19 15.44 19.63 -7.42
C ASN A 19 14.21 20.12 -6.64
N TYR A 20 13.09 19.42 -6.70
CA TYR A 20 11.82 19.88 -6.12
C TYR A 20 11.14 18.75 -5.37
N ILE A 21 10.48 19.11 -4.26
CA ILE A 21 9.59 18.23 -3.51
C ILE A 21 8.16 18.63 -3.85
N LYS A 22 7.38 17.69 -4.39
CA LYS A 22 5.94 17.85 -4.53
C LYS A 22 5.29 17.38 -3.22
N VAL A 23 4.59 18.28 -2.54
CA VAL A 23 3.77 17.95 -1.37
C VAL A 23 2.31 17.92 -1.81
N GLU A 24 1.64 16.81 -1.50
CA GLU A 24 0.21 16.62 -1.77
C GLU A 24 -0.51 16.39 -0.43
N ILE A 25 -1.38 17.32 -0.06
CA ILE A 25 -2.15 17.29 1.20
C ILE A 25 -3.61 17.04 0.87
N HIS A 26 -4.17 15.98 1.45
CA HIS A 26 -5.57 15.63 1.28
C HIS A 26 -6.43 16.26 2.39
N TYR A 27 -7.31 17.20 2.01
CA TYR A 27 -8.25 17.83 2.93
C TYR A 27 -9.65 17.23 2.80
N ASN A 28 -10.17 16.71 3.90
CA ASN A 28 -11.60 16.38 4.02
C ASN A 28 -12.31 17.53 4.74
N ASN A 29 -13.12 18.32 4.03
CA ASN A 29 -13.85 19.48 4.56
C ASN A 29 -15.37 19.27 4.53
N PRO A 30 -15.93 18.34 5.34
CA PRO A 30 -17.37 18.06 5.34
C PRO A 30 -18.20 19.24 5.88
N GLY A 31 -17.61 20.08 6.74
CA GLY A 31 -18.26 21.26 7.31
C GLY A 31 -18.33 22.46 6.36
N LEU A 32 -17.76 22.35 5.15
CA LEU A 32 -17.67 23.43 4.17
C LEU A 32 -17.10 24.73 4.79
N LEU A 33 -16.10 24.56 5.65
CA LEU A 33 -15.47 25.68 6.35
C LEU A 33 -14.78 26.59 5.33
N TYR A 34 -14.96 27.90 5.53
CA TYR A 34 -14.33 28.97 4.76
C TYR A 34 -13.39 29.77 5.65
N ASP A 35 -12.47 30.53 5.04
CA ASP A 35 -11.45 31.36 5.72
C ASP A 35 -10.56 30.59 6.72
N VAL A 36 -10.31 29.31 6.46
CA VAL A 36 -9.34 28.50 7.22
C VAL A 36 -7.96 28.64 6.60
N PHE A 37 -6.99 29.11 7.38
CA PHE A 37 -5.59 29.15 7.01
C PHE A 37 -4.88 27.92 7.56
N ASP A 38 -4.29 27.11 6.68
CA ASP A 38 -3.49 25.95 7.04
C ASP A 38 -2.02 26.18 6.67
N ASN A 39 -1.12 25.76 7.55
CA ASN A 39 0.34 25.75 7.33
C ASN A 39 0.91 24.36 7.67
N SER A 40 0.15 23.31 7.37
CA SER A 40 0.56 21.93 7.61
C SER A 40 1.66 21.51 6.63
N GLY A 41 2.49 20.56 7.06
CA GLY A 41 3.59 20.08 6.24
C GLY A 41 4.35 18.94 6.90
N PHE A 42 5.55 18.71 6.38
CA PHE A 42 6.44 17.63 6.81
C PHE A 42 7.76 18.22 7.31
N GLU A 43 8.30 17.62 8.36
CA GLU A 43 9.67 17.87 8.83
C GLU A 43 10.57 16.75 8.32
N PHE A 44 11.67 17.11 7.65
CA PHE A 44 12.68 16.17 7.17
C PHE A 44 13.95 16.31 7.99
N VAL A 45 14.38 15.21 8.61
CA VAL A 45 15.69 15.11 9.27
C VAL A 45 16.65 14.48 8.27
N VAL A 46 17.62 15.26 7.80
CA VAL A 46 18.54 14.88 6.71
C VAL A 46 19.99 14.85 7.16
N THR A 47 20.81 14.09 6.44
CA THR A 47 22.27 14.03 6.61
C THR A 47 22.95 14.11 5.26
N THR A 48 24.18 14.62 5.23
CA THR A 48 25.05 14.60 4.04
C THR A 48 25.89 13.32 3.94
N GLU A 49 25.93 12.51 5.00
CA GLU A 49 26.61 11.21 5.01
C GLU A 49 25.71 10.15 4.39
N LEU A 50 26.10 9.65 3.22
CA LEU A 50 25.35 8.59 2.53
C LEU A 50 25.41 7.28 3.31
N ARG A 51 24.26 6.60 3.37
CA ARG A 51 24.15 5.24 3.90
C ARG A 51 24.52 4.22 2.82
N GLU A 52 24.69 2.97 3.22
CA GLU A 52 25.10 1.90 2.30
C GLU A 52 24.08 1.65 1.18
N HIS A 53 22.79 1.76 1.50
CA HIS A 53 21.72 1.55 0.54
C HIS A 53 20.77 2.74 0.43
N ASP A 54 20.27 2.96 -0.78
CA ASP A 54 19.10 3.80 -0.99
C ASP A 54 17.84 3.01 -0.58
N ALA A 55 16.98 3.65 0.20
CA ALA A 55 15.68 3.13 0.58
C ALA A 55 14.60 3.54 -0.42
N GLY A 56 13.65 2.66 -0.67
CA GLY A 56 12.47 2.88 -1.49
C GLY A 56 11.17 2.65 -0.72
N ILE A 57 10.07 3.09 -1.34
CA ILE A 57 8.70 2.81 -0.91
C ILE A 57 8.02 2.14 -2.09
N MET A 58 7.34 1.02 -1.86
CA MET A 58 6.57 0.32 -2.90
C MET A 58 5.14 0.12 -2.44
N GLU A 59 4.20 0.38 -3.33
CA GLU A 59 2.78 0.14 -3.10
C GLU A 59 2.40 -1.26 -3.60
N ILE A 60 1.89 -2.10 -2.70
CA ILE A 60 1.37 -3.43 -3.03
C ILE A 60 -0.10 -3.56 -2.65
N GLY A 61 -0.91 -4.18 -3.52
CA GLY A 61 -2.34 -4.35 -3.28
C GLY A 61 -3.18 -4.25 -4.54
N LEU A 62 -4.32 -3.57 -4.44
CA LEU A 62 -5.27 -3.46 -5.54
C LEU A 62 -5.15 -2.13 -6.28
N ILE A 63 -5.27 -2.16 -7.61
CA ILE A 63 -5.34 -0.96 -8.47
C ILE A 63 -6.59 -0.16 -8.13
N TYR A 64 -6.54 1.17 -8.16
CA TYR A 64 -7.71 2.01 -7.89
C TYR A 64 -8.67 2.03 -9.08
N SER A 65 -9.58 1.06 -9.14
CA SER A 65 -10.61 0.98 -10.17
C SER A 65 -11.90 0.28 -9.69
N ASP A 66 -12.94 0.41 -10.50
CA ASP A 66 -14.25 -0.26 -10.34
C ASP A 66 -14.17 -1.79 -10.36
N ALA A 67 -13.06 -2.35 -10.85
CA ALA A 67 -12.75 -3.77 -10.74
C ALA A 67 -12.64 -4.26 -9.28
N ASN A 68 -12.42 -3.35 -8.32
CA ASN A 68 -12.55 -3.63 -6.90
C ASN A 68 -13.91 -3.18 -6.39
N SER A 69 -14.92 -4.02 -6.56
CA SER A 69 -16.27 -3.73 -6.06
C SER A 69 -16.59 -4.57 -4.84
N ILE A 70 -17.19 -3.94 -3.84
CA ILE A 70 -17.64 -4.57 -2.60
C ILE A 70 -19.16 -4.44 -2.56
N PRO A 71 -19.91 -5.56 -2.55
CA PRO A 71 -21.37 -5.51 -2.44
C PRO A 71 -21.83 -4.83 -1.15
N PRO A 72 -23.04 -4.23 -1.11
CA PRO A 72 -23.64 -3.74 0.12
C PRO A 72 -24.02 -4.90 1.06
N GLY A 73 -24.19 -4.60 2.34
CA GLY A 73 -24.71 -5.54 3.34
C GLY A 73 -23.75 -6.65 3.78
N GLN A 74 -22.46 -6.57 3.45
CA GLN A 74 -21.50 -7.63 3.78
C GLN A 74 -20.91 -7.42 5.17
N ALA A 75 -20.96 -8.47 6.00
CA ALA A 75 -20.29 -8.46 7.30
C ALA A 75 -18.77 -8.63 7.19
N ALA A 76 -18.30 -9.36 6.18
CA ALA A 76 -16.89 -9.52 5.87
C ALA A 76 -16.75 -9.89 4.38
N PHE A 77 -16.10 -9.03 3.61
CA PHE A 77 -15.85 -9.27 2.19
C PHE A 77 -14.35 -9.12 1.90
N PRO A 78 -13.62 -10.21 1.63
CA PRO A 78 -12.19 -10.15 1.35
C PRO A 78 -11.93 -9.84 -0.14
N LEU A 79 -11.06 -8.87 -0.40
CA LEU A 79 -10.44 -8.68 -1.72
C LEU A 79 -8.91 -8.80 -1.58
N THR A 80 -8.26 -9.40 -2.59
CA THR A 80 -6.81 -9.63 -2.59
C THR A 80 -6.17 -9.08 -3.84
N GLY A 81 -5.16 -8.24 -3.66
CA GLY A 81 -4.26 -7.79 -4.71
C GLY A 81 -2.91 -8.51 -4.65
N HIS A 82 -2.27 -8.67 -5.79
CA HIS A 82 -1.06 -9.48 -5.95
C HIS A 82 0.06 -8.69 -6.61
N CYS A 83 1.24 -8.78 -6.01
CA CYS A 83 2.51 -8.54 -6.65
C CYS A 83 3.08 -9.90 -7.09
N ILE A 84 2.85 -10.27 -8.35
CA ILE A 84 3.19 -11.59 -8.89
C ILE A 84 4.69 -11.70 -9.21
N ALA A 85 5.14 -12.95 -9.41
CA ALA A 85 6.53 -13.31 -9.70
C ALA A 85 7.12 -12.50 -10.88
N ASP A 86 6.33 -12.27 -11.94
CA ASP A 86 6.78 -11.48 -13.09
C ASP A 86 7.13 -10.03 -12.74
N CYS A 87 6.51 -9.47 -11.70
CA CYS A 87 6.83 -8.14 -11.22
C CYS A 87 8.02 -8.17 -10.25
N THR A 88 8.04 -9.11 -9.30
CA THR A 88 9.17 -9.25 -8.36
C THR A 88 10.47 -9.69 -9.05
N ASN A 89 10.40 -10.34 -10.21
CA ASN A 89 11.55 -10.64 -11.06
C ASN A 89 12.29 -9.38 -11.57
N LYS A 90 11.68 -8.19 -11.47
CA LYS A 90 12.30 -6.90 -11.77
C LYS A 90 13.02 -6.28 -10.56
N LEU A 91 12.96 -6.92 -9.40
CA LEU A 91 13.75 -6.52 -8.24
C LEU A 91 15.24 -6.85 -8.46
N PRO A 92 16.15 -6.26 -7.68
CA PRO A 92 17.57 -6.58 -7.72
C PRO A 92 17.83 -8.09 -7.55
N PRO A 93 18.90 -8.65 -8.14
CA PRO A 93 19.20 -10.08 -8.07
C PRO A 93 19.30 -10.64 -6.65
N GLU A 94 19.80 -9.83 -5.71
CA GLU A 94 19.90 -10.12 -4.29
C GLU A 94 18.60 -9.91 -3.51
N GLY A 95 17.54 -9.42 -4.16
CA GLY A 95 16.26 -9.12 -3.55
C GLY A 95 16.25 -7.80 -2.77
N ILE A 96 15.20 -7.63 -1.96
CA ILE A 96 15.00 -6.46 -1.11
C ILE A 96 14.72 -6.86 0.33
N HIS A 97 15.10 -6.00 1.27
CA HIS A 97 14.84 -6.12 2.70
C HIS A 97 13.76 -5.11 3.10
N VAL A 98 12.59 -5.62 3.46
CA VAL A 98 11.47 -4.82 3.94
C VAL A 98 11.63 -4.58 5.44
N PHE A 99 11.79 -3.31 5.82
CA PHE A 99 12.01 -2.87 7.20
C PHE A 99 10.81 -2.11 7.78
N GLY A 100 9.83 -1.75 6.97
CA GLY A 100 8.62 -1.08 7.44
C GLY A 100 7.41 -1.38 6.56
N SER A 101 6.22 -1.22 7.13
CA SER A 101 4.94 -1.40 6.42
C SER A 101 3.87 -0.46 6.97
N GLN A 102 3.09 0.16 6.08
CA GLN A 102 1.90 0.94 6.44
C GLN A 102 0.69 0.40 5.68
N LEU A 103 -0.29 -0.11 6.42
CA LEU A 103 -1.55 -0.65 5.87
C LEU A 103 -2.56 0.49 5.66
N HIS A 104 -3.24 0.47 4.52
CA HIS A 104 -4.18 1.50 4.12
C HIS A 104 -5.43 0.93 3.43
N ALA A 105 -6.59 1.37 3.92
CA ALA A 105 -7.91 1.23 3.34
C ALA A 105 -8.78 2.42 3.77
N HIS A 106 -9.96 2.59 3.17
CA HIS A 106 -10.92 3.61 3.57
C HIS A 106 -11.89 3.06 4.64
N LEU A 107 -13.07 3.70 4.76
CA LEU A 107 -13.97 3.63 5.92
C LEU A 107 -14.51 2.22 6.22
N THR A 108 -14.58 1.35 5.23
CA THR A 108 -15.14 -0.01 5.36
C THR A 108 -14.07 -1.06 5.67
N GLY A 109 -12.77 -0.72 5.60
CA GLY A 109 -11.68 -1.62 5.97
C GLY A 109 -11.71 -2.03 7.45
N ARG A 110 -11.53 -3.33 7.73
CA ARG A 110 -11.50 -3.89 9.10
C ARG A 110 -10.30 -4.77 9.40
N LYS A 111 -9.71 -5.38 8.36
CA LYS A 111 -8.56 -6.26 8.51
C LYS A 111 -7.73 -6.22 7.24
N ILE A 112 -6.42 -6.13 7.40
CA ILE A 112 -5.49 -6.12 6.27
C ILE A 112 -4.29 -7.00 6.63
N PHE A 113 -3.84 -7.81 5.69
CA PHE A 113 -2.61 -8.56 5.85
C PHE A 113 -1.94 -8.79 4.49
N THR A 114 -0.61 -8.82 4.49
CA THR A 114 0.18 -9.14 3.30
C THR A 114 0.92 -10.45 3.52
N SER A 115 0.54 -11.47 2.76
CA SER A 115 1.19 -12.79 2.75
C SER A 115 2.35 -12.82 1.75
N HIS A 116 3.44 -13.49 2.14
CA HIS A 116 4.64 -13.67 1.32
C HIS A 116 4.80 -15.14 0.93
N TYR A 117 4.92 -15.38 -0.38
CA TYR A 117 5.05 -16.70 -0.96
C TYR A 117 6.35 -16.84 -1.74
N ARG A 118 6.96 -18.02 -1.67
CA ARG A 118 8.12 -18.43 -2.46
C ARG A 118 7.86 -19.81 -3.02
N ASN A 119 8.01 -19.97 -4.34
CA ASN A 119 7.74 -21.24 -5.04
C ASN A 119 6.34 -21.83 -4.73
N GLY A 120 5.32 -20.97 -4.66
CA GLY A 120 3.94 -21.36 -4.36
C GLY A 120 3.65 -21.69 -2.89
N VAL A 121 4.65 -21.66 -2.00
CA VAL A 121 4.49 -21.92 -0.57
C VAL A 121 4.48 -20.60 0.20
N LYS A 122 3.52 -20.44 1.12
CA LYS A 122 3.50 -19.29 2.04
C LYS A 122 4.63 -19.43 3.05
N ILE A 123 5.59 -18.51 3.01
CA ILE A 123 6.76 -18.51 3.89
C ILE A 123 6.64 -17.53 5.06
N GLY A 124 5.69 -16.59 4.99
CA GLY A 124 5.46 -15.64 6.06
C GLY A 124 4.42 -14.58 5.70
N GLU A 125 4.41 -13.52 6.50
CA GLU A 125 3.61 -12.31 6.28
C GLU A 125 4.50 -11.09 6.50
N ILE A 126 4.32 -10.06 5.68
CA ILE A 126 5.02 -8.78 5.83
C ILE A 126 4.43 -8.02 7.03
N ASN A 127 3.11 -7.95 7.07
CA ASN A 127 2.37 -7.28 8.12
C ASN A 127 0.93 -7.84 8.18
N ARG A 128 0.32 -7.78 9.36
CA ARG A 128 -1.06 -8.18 9.61
C ARG A 128 -1.65 -7.30 10.70
N ASP A 129 -2.81 -6.74 10.40
CA ASP A 129 -3.69 -6.13 11.38
C ASP A 129 -5.09 -6.74 11.25
N ASN A 130 -5.49 -7.53 12.25
CA ASN A 130 -6.82 -8.13 12.31
C ASN A 130 -7.89 -7.17 12.83
N HIS A 131 -7.49 -6.02 13.38
CA HIS A 131 -8.35 -5.00 13.99
C HIS A 131 -8.05 -3.63 13.39
N TYR A 132 -7.76 -3.62 12.09
CA TYR A 132 -7.42 -2.43 11.34
C TYR A 132 -8.54 -1.39 11.45
N SER A 133 -8.15 -0.15 11.68
CA SER A 133 -9.04 1.01 11.65
C SER A 133 -8.49 2.04 10.67
N PRO A 134 -9.32 2.56 9.74
CA PRO A 134 -8.90 3.63 8.85
C PRO A 134 -8.57 4.94 9.58
N HIS A 135 -8.95 5.06 10.86
CA HIS A 135 -8.62 6.19 11.73
C HIS A 135 -7.26 6.04 12.44
N TRP A 136 -6.68 4.84 12.43
CA TRP A 136 -5.42 4.53 13.11
C TRP A 136 -4.41 3.90 12.14
N GLN A 137 -3.94 4.72 11.20
CA GLN A 137 -2.96 4.31 10.21
C GLN A 137 -1.57 4.73 10.65
N HIS A 138 -0.68 3.77 10.84
CA HIS A 138 0.69 4.02 11.27
C HIS A 138 1.65 3.10 10.54
N ILE A 139 2.91 3.53 10.48
CA ILE A 139 4.01 2.73 9.95
C ILE A 139 4.45 1.77 11.05
N VAL A 140 4.46 0.48 10.77
CA VAL A 140 5.01 -0.57 11.62
C VAL A 140 6.44 -0.85 11.18
N PHE A 141 7.39 -0.80 12.11
CA PHE A 141 8.76 -1.26 11.86
C PHE A 141 8.81 -2.78 11.95
N ILE A 142 9.37 -3.42 10.92
CA ILE A 142 9.42 -4.87 10.79
C ILE A 142 10.79 -5.34 11.24
N HIS A 143 10.84 -6.23 12.24
CA HIS A 143 12.07 -6.90 12.68
C HIS A 143 11.76 -8.37 13.02
N PRO A 144 12.54 -9.35 12.51
CA PRO A 144 13.62 -9.17 11.52
C PRO A 144 13.09 -8.67 10.17
N TYR A 145 13.94 -8.01 9.37
CA TYR A 145 13.56 -7.55 8.03
C TYR A 145 13.10 -8.72 7.17
N VAL A 146 12.06 -8.51 6.36
CA VAL A 146 11.57 -9.55 5.46
C VAL A 146 12.31 -9.47 4.13
N HIS A 147 12.94 -10.57 3.75
CA HIS A 147 13.74 -10.66 2.53
C HIS A 147 12.91 -11.20 1.36
N VAL A 148 12.57 -10.32 0.42
CA VAL A 148 11.79 -10.63 -0.78
C VAL A 148 12.74 -10.82 -1.96
N MET A 149 12.69 -11.98 -2.59
CA MET A 149 13.56 -12.35 -3.71
C MET A 149 12.84 -12.23 -5.06
N PRO A 150 13.58 -12.08 -6.16
CA PRO A 150 13.05 -12.29 -7.51
C PRO A 150 12.28 -13.61 -7.61
N GLY A 151 11.06 -13.54 -8.14
CA GLY A 151 10.16 -14.69 -8.32
C GLY A 151 9.23 -14.98 -7.14
N ASP A 152 9.37 -14.25 -6.02
CA ASP A 152 8.43 -14.31 -4.92
C ASP A 152 7.08 -13.66 -5.28
N VAL A 153 6.04 -13.98 -4.51
CA VAL A 153 4.72 -13.36 -4.65
C VAL A 153 4.32 -12.72 -3.33
N LEU A 154 3.90 -11.45 -3.38
CA LEU A 154 3.29 -10.75 -2.25
C LEU A 154 1.79 -10.60 -2.51
N SER A 155 0.96 -11.00 -1.56
CA SER A 155 -0.50 -10.91 -1.69
C SER A 155 -1.08 -10.12 -0.54
N THR A 156 -1.64 -8.96 -0.82
CA THR A 156 -2.28 -8.08 0.18
C THR A 156 -3.78 -8.31 0.13
N THR A 157 -4.34 -8.82 1.23
CA THR A 157 -5.77 -9.04 1.39
C THR A 157 -6.34 -8.01 2.35
N CYS A 158 -7.38 -7.31 1.92
CA CYS A 158 -8.19 -6.42 2.73
C CYS A 158 -9.58 -7.02 2.93
N VAL A 159 -10.09 -6.97 4.15
CA VAL A 159 -11.43 -7.42 4.50
C VAL A 159 -12.28 -6.23 4.88
N TYR A 160 -13.40 -6.09 4.18
CA TYR A 160 -14.30 -4.96 4.28
C TYR A 160 -15.61 -5.34 4.96
N GLU A 161 -16.22 -4.36 5.63
CA GLU A 161 -17.55 -4.45 6.25
C GLU A 161 -18.45 -3.35 5.67
N THR A 162 -19.50 -3.75 4.97
CA THR A 162 -20.45 -2.87 4.29
C THR A 162 -21.89 -3.07 4.77
N ILE A 163 -22.08 -3.61 5.99
CA ILE A 163 -23.41 -3.83 6.60
C ILE A 163 -24.29 -2.57 6.55
N SER A 164 -23.69 -1.40 6.76
CA SER A 164 -24.39 -0.11 6.79
C SER A 164 -24.54 0.57 5.41
N LYS A 165 -24.00 -0.03 4.34
CA LYS A 165 -24.05 0.53 2.99
C LYS A 165 -25.22 -0.10 2.22
N ASN A 166 -25.95 0.74 1.47
CA ASN A 166 -27.06 0.31 0.62
C ASN A 166 -26.67 0.18 -0.87
N LEU A 167 -25.52 0.74 -1.25
CA LEU A 167 -24.98 0.73 -2.61
C LEU A 167 -23.64 -0.01 -2.63
N ILE A 168 -23.23 -0.45 -3.81
CA ILE A 168 -21.90 -1.02 -4.05
C ILE A 168 -20.85 0.03 -3.72
N THR A 169 -19.80 -0.38 -3.01
CA THR A 169 -18.60 0.43 -2.79
C THR A 169 -17.56 0.06 -3.85
N LEU A 170 -17.09 1.04 -4.61
CA LEU A 170 -16.11 0.84 -5.68
C LEU A 170 -14.69 1.20 -5.22
N GLY A 171 -13.69 0.72 -5.93
CA GLY A 171 -12.31 1.12 -5.73
C GLY A 171 -12.05 2.51 -6.34
N GLY A 172 -11.42 3.40 -5.58
CA GLY A 172 -11.26 4.79 -6.01
C GLY A 172 -10.54 5.68 -5.01
N TYR A 173 -10.45 6.97 -5.34
CA TYR A 173 -9.76 7.99 -4.54
C TYR A 173 -10.66 8.67 -3.51
N GLY A 174 -11.99 8.59 -3.68
CA GLY A 174 -12.93 9.25 -2.79
C GLY A 174 -13.02 8.59 -1.42
N ILE A 175 -13.39 9.35 -0.40
CA ILE A 175 -13.58 8.83 0.96
C ILE A 175 -14.71 7.78 1.06
N GLU A 176 -15.66 7.83 0.13
CA GLU A 176 -16.77 6.87 0.01
C GLU A 176 -16.43 5.66 -0.88
N ASP A 177 -15.33 5.73 -1.64
CA ASP A 177 -14.73 4.61 -2.36
C ASP A 177 -13.85 3.80 -1.41
N GLU A 178 -13.20 2.74 -1.92
CA GLU A 178 -12.26 1.93 -1.16
C GLU A 178 -10.88 1.79 -1.79
N MET A 179 -9.92 1.46 -0.93
CA MET A 179 -8.55 1.12 -1.29
C MET A 179 -8.10 -0.15 -0.57
N CYS A 180 -7.14 -0.86 -1.16
CA CYS A 180 -6.40 -1.94 -0.50
C CYS A 180 -4.92 -1.78 -0.79
N VAL A 181 -4.17 -1.22 0.16
CA VAL A 181 -2.75 -0.92 -0.04
C VAL A 181 -1.95 -1.29 1.20
N ASN A 182 -0.77 -1.83 0.95
CA ASN A 182 0.33 -1.85 1.91
C ASN A 182 1.51 -1.09 1.29
N TYR A 183 1.93 -0.01 1.93
CA TYR A 183 3.16 0.70 1.61
C TYR A 183 4.30 -0.01 2.32
N ILE A 184 5.15 -0.71 1.57
CA ILE A 184 6.35 -1.33 2.12
C ILE A 184 7.54 -0.40 1.99
N TYR A 185 8.31 -0.28 3.07
CA TYR A 185 9.56 0.48 3.12
C TYR A 185 10.70 -0.52 3.06
N TYR A 186 11.58 -0.38 2.06
CA TYR A 186 12.57 -1.39 1.73
C TYR A 186 13.90 -0.82 1.26
N TYR A 187 14.92 -1.65 1.22
CA TYR A 187 16.20 -1.37 0.54
C TYR A 187 16.78 -2.69 -0.03
N PRO A 188 17.69 -2.64 -1.02
CA PRO A 188 18.03 -1.48 -1.84
C PRO A 188 16.85 -1.05 -2.72
N VAL A 189 16.83 0.21 -3.13
CA VAL A 189 15.78 0.77 -4.01
C VAL A 189 15.72 0.03 -5.34
N SER A 190 14.51 -0.13 -5.89
CA SER A 190 14.28 -0.71 -7.21
C SER A 190 13.44 0.24 -8.06
N GLU A 191 13.38 -0.02 -9.38
CA GLU A 191 12.49 0.71 -10.30
C GLU A 191 11.00 0.35 -10.11
N VAL A 192 10.70 -0.66 -9.29
CA VAL A 192 9.32 -1.08 -9.00
C VAL A 192 8.76 -0.24 -7.85
N GLU A 193 7.99 0.79 -8.19
CA GLU A 193 7.29 1.64 -7.22
C GLU A 193 5.85 1.15 -6.95
N VAL A 194 5.17 0.63 -7.96
CA VAL A 194 3.79 0.16 -7.87
C VAL A 194 3.68 -1.27 -8.35
N CYS A 195 3.33 -2.18 -7.44
CA CYS A 195 3.10 -3.59 -7.75
C CYS A 195 1.71 -4.01 -7.28
N LYS A 196 0.71 -3.70 -8.12
CA LYS A 196 -0.70 -3.92 -7.85
C LYS A 196 -1.35 -4.77 -8.93
N SER A 197 -2.49 -5.37 -8.58
CA SER A 197 -3.32 -6.11 -9.53
C SER A 197 -4.78 -5.65 -9.47
N ALA A 198 -5.52 -6.00 -10.50
CA ALA A 198 -6.98 -5.99 -10.53
C ALA A 198 -7.45 -7.22 -11.31
N ILE A 199 -8.74 -7.54 -11.22
CA ILE A 199 -9.32 -8.53 -12.11
C ILE A 199 -9.31 -8.02 -13.55
N ASP A 200 -9.15 -8.93 -14.51
CA ASP A 200 -9.23 -8.62 -15.93
C ASP A 200 -10.62 -8.10 -16.31
N ASN A 201 -10.67 -7.02 -17.09
CA ASN A 201 -11.92 -6.38 -17.50
C ASN A 201 -12.82 -7.30 -18.33
N ALA A 202 -12.26 -8.15 -19.20
CA ALA A 202 -13.08 -9.06 -19.99
C ALA A 202 -13.76 -10.12 -19.10
N THR A 203 -13.02 -10.63 -18.11
CA THR A 203 -13.56 -11.53 -17.08
C THR A 203 -14.68 -10.86 -16.29
N LEU A 204 -14.48 -9.62 -15.84
CA LEU A 204 -15.48 -8.85 -15.10
C LEU A 204 -16.73 -8.55 -15.95
N HIS A 205 -16.56 -8.13 -17.20
CA HIS A 205 -17.70 -7.91 -18.09
C HIS A 205 -18.47 -9.19 -18.40
N ASN A 206 -17.79 -10.33 -18.51
CA ASN A 206 -18.45 -11.61 -18.73
C ASN A 206 -19.27 -12.06 -17.52
N TYR A 207 -18.80 -11.78 -16.30
CA TYR A 207 -19.56 -12.00 -15.07
C TYR A 207 -20.93 -11.30 -15.14
N PHE A 208 -20.95 -10.01 -15.45
CA PHE A 208 -22.21 -9.23 -15.52
C PHE A 208 -23.11 -9.58 -16.70
N LYS A 209 -22.61 -10.26 -17.74
CA LYS A 209 -23.42 -10.69 -18.89
C LYS A 209 -24.20 -11.98 -18.64
N HIS A 210 -23.82 -12.76 -17.63
CA HIS A 210 -24.41 -14.07 -17.34
C HIS A 210 -25.22 -14.08 -16.03
N GLU A 211 -25.53 -12.89 -15.49
CA GLU A 211 -26.52 -12.67 -14.43
C GLU A 211 -27.85 -12.13 -14.98
#